data_AF-A0A2V5U0L4-F1
#
_entry.id   AF-A0A2V5U0L4-F1
#
_cell.length_a   1.000
_cell.length_b   1.000
_cell.length_c   1.000
_cell.angle_alpha   90.00
_cell.angle_beta   90.00
_cell.angle_gamma   90.00
#
_symmetry.space_group_name_H-M   'P 1'
#
loop_
_entity.id
_entity.type
_entity.pdbx_description
1 polymer ?
#
loop_
_entity_poly.entity_id
_entity_poly.type
_entity_poly.pdbx_seq_one_letter_code
_entity_poly.pdbx_strand_id
1 'polypeptide(L)'
;MITHKEANFRRAGFSWGGPATNTAKAWRIYRAEQPEGPFTAIVTLTPGATSYTDYLLKPGCQYIYEVGAVYETNTVHSAPFAILSSLNGNLVANGGFEENDNSHWDKWFTGDLDWTNMVASTNVAYQGDKSMEITLINKGNNGSISQYGQYGTTDACLPVTPGRLYSFGCFFKSGGISQPSEHWLEWSSTRTGEDTNNRPARPYPLYFTPHYVIGTNATDWTYANRTFVMPPGFPNVELEHRYSIAAPGSGSICIDNVFFRALPSPDATNWIDLVPFAAAWRYFVAAPPTNWFAASFNDASWPMGVGKFGAGSGPANIVTALAPQKPAYYFRRTFIAPSVPCEELLLSATCTDGGGKSLEVYLNGVKLVTSGIETVSGQGNEVRYFDLTPFLDLVQPGTNCIAVVLNNVWQPSWDDVAFDLSLKAITYAPVGPRITAINREPGTGPEINLGLSVPTNSIWRIESADTLSSGWQLVDVVTNNSTGATWLRDSGQNGRLPLNEISMRFYRLIPDY
;
A
#
# COMPACT_ATOMS: atom_id res chain seq x y z
N MET A 1 2.43 -31.72 0.46
CA MET A 1 2.68 -30.93 1.70
C MET A 1 3.06 -29.52 1.27
N ILE A 2 2.53 -28.49 1.93
CA ILE A 2 2.96 -27.11 1.68
C ILE A 2 4.35 -26.91 2.26
N THR A 3 5.28 -26.40 1.47
CA THR A 3 6.70 -26.31 1.80
C THR A 3 7.16 -24.88 2.08
N HIS A 4 6.46 -23.88 1.54
CA HIS A 4 6.75 -22.46 1.77
C HIS A 4 5.48 -21.63 1.60
N LYS A 5 5.41 -20.52 2.33
CA LYS A 5 4.38 -19.48 2.20
C LYS A 5 5.06 -18.12 2.17
N GLU A 6 4.52 -17.20 1.39
CA GLU A 6 5.08 -15.88 1.17
C GLU A 6 3.95 -14.84 1.12
N ALA A 7 3.92 -13.93 2.09
CA ALA A 7 3.01 -12.80 2.12
C ALA A 7 3.65 -11.61 1.38
N ASN A 8 2.88 -10.94 0.51
CA ASN A 8 3.37 -9.81 -0.28
C ASN A 8 2.27 -8.78 -0.53
N PHE A 9 2.65 -7.58 -1.02
CA PHE A 9 1.68 -6.57 -1.42
C PHE A 9 0.71 -7.11 -2.47
N ARG A 10 -0.57 -7.22 -2.11
CA ARG A 10 -1.64 -7.74 -2.99
C ARG A 10 -1.38 -9.14 -3.56
N ARG A 11 -0.54 -9.91 -2.90
CA ARG A 11 -0.08 -11.22 -3.38
C ARG A 11 0.05 -12.22 -2.24
N ALA A 12 -0.22 -13.48 -2.56
CA ALA A 12 0.03 -14.61 -1.70
C ALA A 12 0.78 -15.68 -2.52
N GLY A 13 2.05 -15.91 -2.18
CA GLY A 13 2.90 -16.92 -2.79
C GLY A 13 3.00 -18.16 -1.93
N PHE A 14 3.08 -19.33 -2.54
CA PHE A 14 3.33 -20.58 -1.82
C PHE A 14 3.90 -21.67 -2.72
N SER A 15 4.56 -22.65 -2.10
CA SER A 15 5.08 -23.84 -2.77
C SER A 15 4.66 -25.10 -2.06
N TRP A 16 4.67 -26.21 -2.79
CA TRP A 16 4.33 -27.52 -2.27
C TRP A 16 5.26 -28.61 -2.81
N GLY A 17 5.43 -29.65 -2.00
CA GLY A 17 6.01 -30.91 -2.43
C GLY A 17 4.98 -31.75 -3.17
N GLY A 18 5.39 -32.33 -4.30
CA GLY A 18 4.63 -33.34 -5.03
C GLY A 18 4.54 -34.67 -4.26
N PRO A 19 3.61 -35.57 -4.63
CA PRO A 19 3.49 -36.88 -4.02
C PRO A 19 4.73 -37.74 -4.33
N ALA A 20 5.23 -38.50 -3.36
CA ALA A 20 6.38 -39.39 -3.57
C ALA A 20 6.10 -40.54 -4.55
N THR A 21 4.83 -40.90 -4.72
CA THR A 21 4.35 -41.92 -5.66
C THR A 21 3.05 -41.41 -6.29
N ASN A 22 2.98 -41.42 -7.63
CA ASN A 22 1.90 -40.88 -8.50
C ASN A 22 1.96 -39.37 -8.79
N THR A 23 2.29 -39.05 -10.05
CA THR A 23 2.28 -37.71 -10.62
C THR A 23 0.86 -37.22 -10.84
N ALA A 24 0.51 -36.05 -10.31
CA ALA A 24 -0.77 -35.40 -10.59
C ALA A 24 -0.87 -35.02 -12.09
N LYS A 25 -2.08 -35.12 -12.66
CA LYS A 25 -2.36 -34.65 -14.05
C LYS A 25 -2.45 -33.13 -14.16
N ALA A 26 -2.76 -32.47 -13.04
CA ALA A 26 -2.77 -31.03 -12.90
C ALA A 26 -2.77 -30.68 -11.40
N TRP A 27 -2.50 -29.42 -11.09
CA TRP A 27 -2.73 -28.87 -9.77
C TRP A 27 -3.83 -27.83 -9.85
N ARG A 28 -4.85 -27.94 -9.01
CA ARG A 28 -5.89 -26.91 -8.91
C ARG A 28 -5.72 -26.15 -7.60
N ILE A 29 -5.66 -24.84 -7.69
CA ILE A 29 -5.56 -23.97 -6.53
C ILE A 29 -6.96 -23.49 -6.19
N TYR A 30 -7.32 -23.63 -4.91
CA TYR A 30 -8.57 -23.13 -4.37
C TYR A 30 -8.30 -22.02 -3.36
N ARG A 31 -9.19 -21.04 -3.31
CA ARG A 31 -9.16 -19.92 -2.37
C ARG A 31 -10.52 -19.73 -1.71
N ALA A 32 -10.50 -19.41 -0.42
CA ALA A 32 -11.63 -18.94 0.37
C ALA A 32 -11.25 -17.66 1.12
N GLU A 33 -12.26 -16.89 1.51
CA GLU A 33 -12.09 -15.71 2.38
C GLU A 33 -12.22 -16.07 3.86
N GLN A 34 -12.72 -17.28 4.19
CA GLN A 34 -12.88 -17.77 5.56
C GLN A 34 -12.33 -19.20 5.70
N PRO A 35 -11.87 -19.63 6.89
CA PRO A 35 -11.30 -20.97 7.12
C PRO A 35 -12.22 -22.12 6.71
N GLU A 36 -13.52 -21.97 6.94
CA GLU A 36 -14.58 -22.93 6.61
C GLU A 36 -15.02 -22.90 5.14
N GLY A 37 -14.50 -21.96 4.34
CA GLY A 37 -14.89 -21.78 2.95
C GLY A 37 -16.03 -20.76 2.75
N PRO A 38 -16.72 -20.80 1.59
CA PRO A 38 -16.56 -21.79 0.52
C PRO A 38 -15.24 -21.61 -0.25
N PHE A 39 -14.59 -22.73 -0.57
CA PHE A 39 -13.42 -22.75 -1.44
C PHE A 39 -13.83 -22.68 -2.91
N THR A 40 -13.19 -21.77 -3.65
CA THR A 40 -13.39 -21.58 -5.08
C THR A 40 -12.09 -21.85 -5.82
N ALA A 41 -12.15 -22.60 -6.92
CA ALA A 41 -10.98 -22.76 -7.77
C ALA A 41 -10.60 -21.42 -8.38
N ILE A 42 -9.32 -21.07 -8.36
CA ILE A 42 -8.81 -19.80 -8.91
C ILE A 42 -7.81 -20.01 -10.04
N VAL A 43 -7.18 -21.19 -10.14
CA VAL A 43 -6.31 -21.54 -11.26
C VAL A 43 -6.11 -23.06 -11.37
N THR A 44 -5.92 -23.54 -12.60
CA THR A 44 -5.35 -24.87 -12.88
C THR A 44 -3.94 -24.72 -13.43
N LEU A 45 -3.03 -25.53 -12.91
CA LEU A 45 -1.60 -25.53 -13.21
C LEU A 45 -1.18 -26.88 -13.80
N THR A 46 -0.08 -26.86 -14.55
CA THR A 46 0.47 -28.06 -15.20
C THR A 46 1.01 -29.07 -14.17
N PRO A 47 1.15 -30.37 -14.51
CA PRO A 47 1.71 -31.39 -13.63
C PRO A 47 3.02 -31.02 -12.93
N GLY A 48 3.88 -30.27 -13.62
CA GLY A 48 5.21 -29.88 -13.13
C GLY A 48 5.22 -28.66 -12.22
N ALA A 49 4.08 -28.01 -11.99
CA ALA A 49 3.99 -26.87 -11.08
C ALA A 49 4.27 -27.29 -9.64
N THR A 50 5.11 -26.51 -8.96
CA THR A 50 5.47 -26.69 -7.54
C THR A 50 5.27 -25.43 -6.72
N SER A 51 4.85 -24.33 -7.35
CA SER A 51 4.55 -23.07 -6.72
C SER A 51 3.48 -22.31 -7.49
N TYR A 52 2.85 -21.38 -6.78
CA TYR A 52 1.90 -20.44 -7.34
C TYR A 52 1.94 -19.14 -6.54
N THR A 53 1.69 -18.04 -7.24
CA THR A 53 1.45 -16.74 -6.63
C THR A 53 0.08 -16.28 -7.08
N ASP A 54 -0.80 -16.04 -6.12
CA ASP A 54 -2.06 -15.35 -6.34
C ASP A 54 -1.79 -13.84 -6.36
N TYR A 55 -2.48 -13.12 -7.24
CA TYR A 55 -2.25 -11.70 -7.51
C TYR A 55 -3.56 -10.91 -7.36
N LEU A 56 -3.43 -9.58 -7.26
CA LEU A 56 -4.56 -8.65 -7.21
C LEU A 56 -5.47 -8.88 -5.98
N LEU A 57 -4.89 -9.41 -4.90
CA LEU A 57 -5.57 -9.55 -3.62
C LEU A 57 -5.78 -8.17 -3.00
N LYS A 58 -6.85 -8.04 -2.22
CA LYS A 58 -7.00 -6.88 -1.33
C LYS A 58 -5.91 -6.96 -0.27
N PRO A 59 -5.11 -5.89 -0.09
CA PRO A 59 -4.11 -5.85 0.96
C PRO A 59 -4.79 -5.74 2.34
N GLY A 60 -4.11 -6.17 3.39
CA GLY A 60 -4.63 -6.28 4.75
C GLY A 60 -5.54 -7.49 5.00
N CYS A 61 -5.96 -8.21 3.95
CA CYS A 61 -6.86 -9.36 4.08
C CYS A 61 -6.11 -10.69 4.15
N GLN A 62 -6.57 -11.59 5.02
CA GLN A 62 -6.14 -12.99 5.01
C GLN A 62 -6.96 -13.80 4.01
N TYR A 63 -6.29 -14.72 3.30
CA TYR A 63 -6.92 -15.65 2.38
C TYR A 63 -6.52 -17.08 2.74
N ILE A 64 -7.45 -18.00 2.56
CA ILE A 64 -7.27 -19.42 2.88
C ILE A 64 -7.15 -20.19 1.58
N TYR A 65 -6.13 -21.02 1.47
CA TYR A 65 -5.81 -21.77 0.26
C TYR A 65 -5.83 -23.27 0.48
N GLU A 66 -6.18 -23.99 -0.59
CA GLU A 66 -5.92 -25.43 -0.72
C GLU A 66 -5.23 -25.71 -2.06
N VAL A 67 -4.32 -26.68 -2.04
CA VAL A 67 -3.70 -27.24 -3.25
C VAL A 67 -4.33 -28.60 -3.53
N GLY A 68 -5.09 -28.72 -4.61
CA GLY A 68 -5.68 -29.96 -5.07
C GLY A 68 -4.82 -30.65 -6.13
N ALA A 69 -4.30 -31.84 -5.81
CA ALA A 69 -3.67 -32.74 -6.77
C ALA A 69 -4.76 -33.45 -7.58
N VAL A 70 -4.86 -33.16 -8.88
CA VAL A 70 -5.89 -33.74 -9.76
C VAL A 70 -5.37 -35.04 -10.37
N TYR A 71 -6.10 -36.14 -10.18
CA TYR A 71 -5.85 -37.45 -10.79
C TYR A 71 -7.01 -37.82 -11.73
N GLU A 72 -6.98 -39.04 -12.29
CA GLU A 72 -8.02 -39.50 -13.23
C GLU A 72 -9.41 -39.58 -12.61
N THR A 73 -9.48 -40.03 -11.36
CA THR A 73 -10.74 -40.40 -10.71
C THR A 73 -11.09 -39.51 -9.53
N ASN A 74 -10.15 -38.70 -9.03
CA ASN A 74 -10.35 -37.87 -7.86
C ASN A 74 -9.40 -36.66 -7.84
N THR A 75 -9.65 -35.75 -6.89
CA THR A 75 -8.74 -34.68 -6.50
C THR A 75 -8.40 -34.86 -5.03
N VAL A 76 -7.11 -34.81 -4.68
CA VAL A 76 -6.65 -34.90 -3.30
C VAL A 76 -6.20 -33.53 -2.84
N HIS A 77 -6.84 -33.00 -1.80
CA HIS A 77 -6.60 -31.65 -1.28
C HIS A 77 -5.53 -31.66 -0.19
N SER A 78 -4.71 -30.61 -0.14
CA SER A 78 -3.92 -30.30 1.05
C SER A 78 -4.83 -29.92 2.22
N ALA A 79 -4.30 -29.92 3.44
CA ALA A 79 -4.93 -29.16 4.51
C ALA A 79 -5.03 -27.68 4.11
N PRO A 80 -6.12 -26.97 4.47
CA PRO A 80 -6.22 -25.53 4.31
C PRO A 80 -5.06 -24.79 4.98
N PHE A 81 -4.63 -23.70 4.38
CA PHE A 81 -3.59 -22.84 4.95
C PHE A 81 -3.84 -21.37 4.66
N ALA A 82 -3.64 -20.54 5.67
CA ALA A 82 -3.79 -19.10 5.57
C ALA A 82 -2.52 -18.40 5.07
N ILE A 83 -2.71 -17.31 4.31
CA ILE A 83 -1.67 -16.31 3.97
C ILE A 83 -2.30 -14.92 4.02
N LEU A 84 -1.65 -13.99 4.71
CA LEU A 84 -2.01 -12.57 4.72
C LEU A 84 -1.52 -11.90 3.43
N SER A 85 -2.41 -11.19 2.72
CA SER A 85 -1.97 -10.25 1.70
C SER A 85 -1.54 -8.96 2.37
N SER A 86 -0.24 -8.70 2.41
CA SER A 86 0.31 -7.53 3.10
C SER A 86 -0.09 -6.20 2.45
N LEU A 87 -0.07 -5.12 3.25
CA LEU A 87 -0.14 -3.75 2.74
C LEU A 87 1.08 -3.31 1.91
N ASN A 88 2.20 -4.04 2.00
CA ASN A 88 3.47 -3.68 1.36
C ASN A 88 4.34 -4.95 1.12
N GLY A 89 5.30 -4.87 0.19
CA GLY A 89 6.17 -6.02 -0.19
C GLY A 89 7.51 -6.12 0.54
N ASN A 90 7.90 -5.12 1.34
CA ASN A 90 9.23 -5.01 1.96
C ASN A 90 9.18 -4.92 3.50
N LEU A 91 8.25 -5.65 4.10
CA LEU A 91 8.00 -5.62 5.54
C LEU A 91 9.15 -6.26 6.31
N VAL A 92 9.63 -5.55 7.33
CA VAL A 92 10.52 -6.08 8.37
C VAL A 92 9.67 -6.59 9.54
N ALA A 93 8.57 -5.90 9.84
CA ALA A 93 7.54 -6.36 10.75
C ALA A 93 6.15 -5.92 10.27
N ASN A 94 5.14 -6.74 10.52
CA ASN A 94 3.73 -6.44 10.25
C ASN A 94 2.81 -7.05 11.30
N GLY A 95 1.89 -6.25 11.83
CA GLY A 95 0.75 -6.70 12.63
C GLY A 95 -0.55 -6.36 11.91
N GLY A 96 -1.04 -7.27 11.08
CA GLY A 96 -2.37 -7.18 10.46
C GLY A 96 -3.50 -7.71 11.35
N PHE A 97 -3.19 -8.40 12.46
CA PHE A 97 -4.15 -8.95 13.44
C PHE A 97 -5.15 -10.00 12.90
N GLU A 98 -5.05 -10.38 11.64
CA GLU A 98 -5.91 -11.39 11.01
C GLU A 98 -5.64 -12.82 11.51
N GLU A 99 -4.36 -13.17 11.70
CA GLU A 99 -3.94 -14.56 11.92
C GLU A 99 -4.23 -15.06 13.34
N ASN A 100 -4.10 -14.17 14.34
CA ASN A 100 -4.40 -14.43 15.74
C ASN A 100 -4.33 -13.13 16.57
N ASP A 101 -4.71 -13.24 17.84
CA ASP A 101 -4.72 -12.17 18.84
C ASP A 101 -3.39 -11.45 19.07
N ASN A 102 -2.27 -12.05 18.66
CA ASN A 102 -0.93 -11.57 18.93
C ASN A 102 -0.11 -11.34 17.66
N SER A 103 -0.72 -11.31 16.45
CA SER A 103 -0.08 -11.27 15.11
C SER A 103 1.31 -10.62 15.02
N HIS A 104 2.34 -11.31 15.50
CA HIS A 104 3.72 -10.84 15.64
C HIS A 104 3.96 -9.63 16.57
N TRP A 105 2.99 -9.25 17.41
CA TRP A 105 3.06 -8.19 18.42
C TRP A 105 2.73 -8.75 19.80
N ASP A 106 3.55 -8.42 20.80
CA ASP A 106 3.27 -8.81 22.18
C ASP A 106 2.39 -7.75 22.86
N LYS A 107 1.47 -8.22 23.69
CA LYS A 107 0.50 -7.38 24.42
C LYS A 107 1.15 -6.81 25.69
N TRP A 108 2.35 -6.24 25.57
CA TRP A 108 3.06 -5.68 26.72
C TRP A 108 3.99 -4.54 26.33
N PHE A 109 3.76 -3.34 26.87
CA PHE A 109 4.81 -2.31 26.88
C PHE A 109 5.05 -1.64 28.25
N THR A 110 4.12 -1.73 29.20
CA THR A 110 4.35 -1.20 30.57
C THR A 110 3.76 -2.04 31.70
N GLY A 111 2.96 -3.06 31.38
CA GLY A 111 2.31 -3.94 32.36
C GLY A 111 1.07 -3.36 33.05
N ASP A 112 0.67 -2.13 32.71
CA ASP A 112 -0.43 -1.42 33.37
C ASP A 112 -1.80 -1.56 32.68
N LEU A 113 -1.83 -2.09 31.45
CA LEU A 113 -3.05 -2.49 30.74
C LEU A 113 -3.31 -3.98 30.94
N ASP A 114 -4.55 -4.33 31.25
CA ASP A 114 -4.95 -5.73 31.33
C ASP A 114 -4.88 -6.36 29.94
N TRP A 115 -4.34 -7.56 29.86
CA TRP A 115 -4.27 -8.33 28.61
C TRP A 115 -5.65 -8.56 28.01
N THR A 116 -6.69 -8.70 28.84
CA THR A 116 -8.08 -8.86 28.35
C THR A 116 -8.61 -7.60 27.68
N ASN A 117 -7.96 -6.45 27.88
CA ASN A 117 -8.33 -5.19 27.26
C ASN A 117 -7.56 -4.94 25.95
N MET A 118 -6.73 -5.87 25.50
CA MET A 118 -5.94 -5.77 24.29
C MET A 118 -6.27 -7.00 23.44
N VAL A 119 -7.18 -6.86 22.49
CA VAL A 119 -7.76 -8.01 21.77
C VAL A 119 -7.80 -7.75 20.27
N ALA A 120 -7.57 -8.79 19.47
CA ALA A 120 -7.91 -8.73 18.05
C ALA A 120 -9.43 -8.76 17.92
N SER A 121 -10.02 -7.59 17.65
CA SER A 121 -11.45 -7.34 17.65
C SER A 121 -11.99 -7.42 16.23
N THR A 122 -13.09 -8.15 16.03
CA THR A 122 -13.84 -8.17 14.77
C THR A 122 -14.88 -7.05 14.67
N ASN A 123 -15.04 -6.26 15.74
CA ASN A 123 -16.05 -5.18 15.77
C ASN A 123 -15.61 -3.97 14.93
N VAL A 124 -14.31 -3.72 14.87
CA VAL A 124 -13.71 -2.56 14.22
C VAL A 124 -12.46 -3.06 13.50
N ALA A 125 -12.47 -3.04 12.17
CA ALA A 125 -11.31 -3.35 11.32
C ALA A 125 -11.16 -2.26 10.27
N TYR A 126 -9.93 -2.00 9.80
CA TYR A 126 -9.71 -1.13 8.64
C TYR A 126 -9.84 -1.94 7.36
N GLN A 127 -9.10 -3.05 7.30
CA GLN A 127 -9.10 -4.02 6.22
C GLN A 127 -9.04 -5.43 6.81
N GLY A 128 -9.51 -6.44 6.09
CA GLY A 128 -9.65 -7.78 6.66
C GLY A 128 -10.80 -7.85 7.67
N ASP A 129 -10.68 -8.78 8.61
CA ASP A 129 -11.73 -9.12 9.57
C ASP A 129 -11.46 -8.58 10.97
N LYS A 130 -10.21 -8.19 11.31
CA LYS A 130 -9.81 -7.85 12.67
C LYS A 130 -8.90 -6.61 12.73
N SER A 131 -8.90 -5.96 13.89
CA SER A 131 -7.82 -5.04 14.28
C SER A 131 -7.48 -5.19 15.75
N MET A 132 -6.34 -4.66 16.20
CA MET A 132 -6.03 -4.62 17.63
C MET A 132 -6.83 -3.51 18.30
N GLU A 133 -7.76 -3.89 19.17
CA GLU A 133 -8.50 -2.98 20.05
C GLU A 133 -7.89 -2.97 21.45
N ILE A 134 -7.51 -1.77 21.90
CA ILE A 134 -6.93 -1.49 23.21
C ILE A 134 -7.94 -0.65 24.01
N THR A 135 -8.52 -1.25 25.04
CA THR A 135 -9.51 -0.62 25.90
C THR A 135 -8.87 -0.01 27.14
N LEU A 136 -9.02 1.31 27.29
CA LEU A 136 -8.63 2.05 28.47
C LEU A 136 -9.78 2.06 29.48
N ILE A 137 -9.48 1.66 30.72
CA ILE A 137 -10.41 1.73 31.86
C ILE A 137 -9.71 2.49 32.98
N ASN A 138 -9.98 3.80 33.07
CA ASN A 138 -9.38 4.72 34.04
C ASN A 138 -7.83 4.63 34.06
N LYS A 139 -7.21 4.74 32.88
CA LYS A 139 -5.75 4.54 32.68
C LYS A 139 -5.03 5.87 32.45
N GLY A 140 -3.79 5.96 32.96
CA GLY A 140 -2.88 7.10 32.81
C GLY A 140 -1.88 6.93 31.65
N ASN A 141 -0.68 7.50 31.78
CA ASN A 141 0.34 7.61 30.71
C ASN A 141 1.19 6.35 30.49
N ASN A 142 0.55 5.20 30.34
CA ASN A 142 1.25 3.93 30.26
C ASN A 142 1.18 3.37 28.83
N GLY A 143 2.32 2.98 28.26
CA GLY A 143 2.39 2.46 26.90
C GLY A 143 1.58 1.16 26.69
N SER A 144 1.25 0.83 25.43
CA SER A 144 0.26 -0.22 25.13
C SER A 144 0.85 -1.53 24.61
N ILE A 145 1.16 -1.64 23.32
CA ILE A 145 1.78 -2.81 22.70
C ILE A 145 3.24 -2.53 22.34
N SER A 146 4.06 -3.58 22.38
CA SER A 146 5.43 -3.57 21.86
C SER A 146 5.64 -4.85 21.06
N GLN A 147 6.48 -4.79 20.05
CA GLN A 147 7.00 -6.02 19.49
C GLN A 147 8.00 -6.64 20.48
N TYR A 148 7.71 -7.85 20.96
CA TYR A 148 8.61 -8.61 21.83
C TYR A 148 8.58 -10.08 21.44
N GLY A 149 9.75 -10.71 21.33
CA GLY A 149 9.95 -12.16 21.17
C GLY A 149 9.03 -12.88 20.17
N GLN A 150 9.49 -13.05 18.91
CA GLN A 150 8.88 -14.05 18.05
C GLN A 150 9.03 -15.43 18.71
N TYR A 151 7.98 -16.24 18.73
CA TYR A 151 8.03 -17.64 19.17
C TYR A 151 9.20 -18.40 18.50
N GLY A 152 10.37 -18.43 19.16
CA GLY A 152 11.58 -19.09 18.68
C GLY A 152 12.78 -18.21 18.27
N THR A 153 12.72 -16.87 18.35
CA THR A 153 13.92 -16.01 18.20
C THR A 153 14.44 -15.56 19.57
N THR A 154 15.76 -15.50 19.75
CA THR A 154 16.38 -15.15 21.05
C THR A 154 16.27 -13.68 21.42
N ASP A 155 15.93 -12.78 20.48
CA ASP A 155 15.97 -11.34 20.70
C ASP A 155 14.66 -10.62 20.32
N ALA A 156 14.32 -9.60 21.11
CA ALA A 156 13.16 -8.71 20.94
C ALA A 156 13.39 -7.57 19.92
N CYS A 157 14.46 -7.67 19.13
CA CYS A 157 14.99 -6.60 18.29
C CYS A 157 14.96 -6.99 16.80
N LEU A 158 14.52 -6.07 15.94
CA LEU A 158 14.54 -6.21 14.49
C LEU A 158 15.86 -5.68 13.91
N PRO A 159 16.59 -6.44 13.08
CA PRO A 159 17.78 -5.94 12.42
C PRO A 159 17.45 -4.85 11.38
N VAL A 160 18.28 -3.81 11.34
CA VAL A 160 18.17 -2.68 10.42
C VAL A 160 19.52 -2.29 9.83
N THR A 161 19.50 -1.56 8.72
CA THR A 161 20.71 -1.08 8.05
C THR A 161 20.84 0.44 8.20
N PRO A 162 21.87 0.95 8.91
CA PRO A 162 22.17 2.38 8.92
C PRO A 162 22.30 2.98 7.52
N GLY A 163 21.78 4.20 7.34
CA GLY A 163 21.75 4.92 6.07
C GLY A 163 20.61 4.51 5.13
N ARG A 164 19.86 3.44 5.44
CA ARG A 164 18.71 3.02 4.64
C ARG A 164 17.45 3.81 5.03
N LEU A 165 16.59 4.09 4.05
CA LEU A 165 15.29 4.73 4.25
C LEU A 165 14.27 3.69 4.75
N TYR A 166 13.58 4.02 5.84
CA TYR A 166 12.51 3.20 6.42
C TYR A 166 11.20 3.99 6.50
N SER A 167 10.09 3.26 6.58
CA SER A 167 8.79 3.79 7.02
C SER A 167 8.27 2.96 8.18
N PHE A 168 7.73 3.65 9.19
CA PHE A 168 7.06 3.05 10.32
C PHE A 168 5.69 3.71 10.51
N GLY A 169 4.65 2.90 10.72
CA GLY A 169 3.28 3.39 10.78
C GLY A 169 2.22 2.34 11.08
N CYS A 170 0.96 2.78 11.09
CA CYS A 170 -0.24 1.94 11.14
C CYS A 170 -1.45 2.71 10.59
N PHE A 171 -2.58 2.01 10.45
CA PHE A 171 -3.89 2.64 10.48
C PHE A 171 -4.33 2.76 11.93
N PHE A 172 -4.72 3.97 12.34
CA PHE A 172 -5.12 4.28 13.70
C PHE A 172 -6.57 4.80 13.74
N LYS A 173 -7.34 4.39 14.75
CA LYS A 173 -8.68 4.92 15.02
C LYS A 173 -8.88 5.06 16.52
N SER A 174 -9.52 6.17 16.93
CA SER A 174 -10.02 6.32 18.30
C SER A 174 -11.52 6.04 18.36
N GLY A 175 -11.96 5.25 19.33
CA GLY A 175 -13.37 5.13 19.70
C GLY A 175 -13.90 6.33 20.52
N GLY A 176 -13.06 7.33 20.78
CA GLY A 176 -13.30 8.42 21.71
C GLY A 176 -12.71 8.08 23.07
N ILE A 177 -11.87 8.98 23.59
CA ILE A 177 -11.21 8.83 24.88
C ILE A 177 -11.69 9.95 25.79
N SER A 178 -12.06 9.63 27.02
CA SER A 178 -12.68 10.59 27.95
C SER A 178 -11.78 11.76 28.37
N GLN A 179 -10.51 11.73 27.98
CA GLN A 179 -9.51 12.76 28.25
C GLN A 179 -8.67 12.98 26.99
N PRO A 180 -8.20 14.21 26.72
CA PRO A 180 -7.32 14.47 25.60
C PRO A 180 -6.11 13.54 25.62
N SER A 181 -5.85 12.87 24.50
CA SER A 181 -4.71 11.99 24.35
C SER A 181 -3.91 12.25 23.08
N GLU A 182 -2.67 11.80 23.15
CA GLU A 182 -1.69 11.82 22.07
C GLU A 182 -1.07 10.44 21.93
N HIS A 183 -0.73 10.06 20.70
CA HIS A 183 -0.32 8.71 20.35
C HIS A 183 0.92 8.74 19.46
N TRP A 184 1.79 7.76 19.65
CA TRP A 184 3.01 7.60 18.89
C TRP A 184 3.30 6.12 18.62
N LEU A 185 3.79 5.84 17.43
CA LEU A 185 4.37 4.53 17.11
C LEU A 185 5.87 4.64 17.20
N GLU A 186 6.53 4.35 18.30
CA GLU A 186 7.93 4.70 18.52
C GLU A 186 8.89 3.54 18.24
N TRP A 187 10.17 3.87 18.10
CA TRP A 187 11.21 2.85 18.08
C TRP A 187 12.37 3.21 19.01
N SER A 188 12.87 2.17 19.68
CA SER A 188 14.08 2.18 20.51
C SER A 188 15.13 1.25 19.92
N SER A 189 16.32 1.22 20.53
CA SER A 189 17.40 0.32 20.13
C SER A 189 18.19 -0.06 21.37
N THR A 190 17.80 -1.16 22.01
CA THR A 190 18.57 -1.75 23.11
C THR A 190 19.79 -2.50 22.58
N ARG A 191 20.83 -2.61 23.42
CA ARG A 191 21.96 -3.51 23.17
C ARG A 191 21.50 -4.94 23.38
N THR A 192 21.82 -5.82 22.44
CA THR A 192 21.66 -7.27 22.59
C THR A 192 22.97 -7.92 22.99
N GLY A 193 22.94 -9.22 23.32
CA GLY A 193 24.16 -10.01 23.60
C GLY A 193 25.09 -10.12 22.38
N GLU A 194 24.53 -9.99 21.17
CA GLU A 194 25.26 -10.03 19.90
C GLU A 194 25.80 -8.65 19.48
N ASP A 195 25.10 -7.56 19.83
CA ASP A 195 25.44 -6.20 19.42
C ASP A 195 25.96 -5.32 20.58
N THR A 196 27.21 -5.55 20.95
CA THR A 196 27.88 -4.85 22.07
C THR A 196 28.35 -3.43 21.76
N ASN A 197 28.07 -2.85 20.59
CA ASN A 197 28.51 -1.48 20.26
C ASN A 197 27.79 -0.42 21.13
N ASN A 198 28.50 0.61 21.59
CA ASN A 198 27.88 1.73 22.31
C ASN A 198 26.93 2.45 21.35
N ARG A 199 25.67 2.64 21.74
CA ARG A 199 24.72 3.43 20.95
C ARG A 199 25.11 4.91 21.04
N PRO A 200 24.98 5.70 19.95
CA PRO A 200 25.27 7.13 19.98
C PRO A 200 24.51 7.86 21.09
N ALA A 201 25.19 8.73 21.86
CA ALA A 201 24.54 9.59 22.85
C ALA A 201 23.79 10.74 22.16
N ARG A 202 22.48 10.60 21.96
CA ARG A 202 21.55 11.61 21.42
C ARG A 202 20.18 11.41 22.09
N PRO A 203 19.32 12.45 22.19
CA PRO A 203 18.38 12.59 23.30
C PRO A 203 17.45 11.39 23.37
N TYR A 204 17.59 10.69 24.49
CA TYR A 204 16.67 9.65 24.91
C TYR A 204 15.34 10.30 25.35
N PRO A 205 14.18 9.68 25.06
CA PRO A 205 13.94 8.61 24.09
C PRO A 205 13.27 9.18 22.81
N LEU A 206 12.93 8.33 21.84
CA LEU A 206 11.96 8.60 20.75
C LEU A 206 12.54 9.22 19.46
N TYR A 207 13.00 8.36 18.55
CA TYR A 207 13.37 8.77 17.20
C TYR A 207 12.12 8.97 16.34
N PHE A 208 11.64 10.21 16.25
CA PHE A 208 10.64 10.74 15.31
C PHE A 208 9.82 9.70 14.53
N THR A 209 8.67 9.39 15.08
CA THR A 209 7.68 8.53 14.46
C THR A 209 6.34 9.28 14.31
N PRO A 210 5.28 8.70 13.72
CA PRO A 210 4.01 9.40 13.57
C PRO A 210 3.49 9.82 14.94
N HIS A 211 3.23 11.11 15.12
CA HIS A 211 2.55 11.67 16.29
C HIS A 211 1.12 11.99 15.92
N TYR A 212 0.17 11.57 16.75
CA TYR A 212 -1.24 11.75 16.49
C TYR A 212 -1.93 12.35 17.70
N VAL A 213 -2.47 13.56 17.54
CA VAL A 213 -3.24 14.28 18.56
C VAL A 213 -4.73 14.12 18.23
N ILE A 214 -5.47 13.41 19.08
CA ILE A 214 -6.89 13.10 18.84
C ILE A 214 -7.84 13.92 19.70
N GLY A 215 -7.36 14.48 20.81
CA GLY A 215 -8.24 15.07 21.81
C GLY A 215 -9.13 13.98 22.43
N THR A 216 -10.45 14.22 22.48
CA THR A 216 -11.42 13.31 23.14
C THR A 216 -12.41 12.64 22.19
N ASN A 217 -12.48 13.09 20.94
CA ASN A 217 -13.51 12.66 20.00
C ASN A 217 -13.13 11.33 19.33
N ALA A 218 -14.15 10.54 18.98
CA ALA A 218 -13.95 9.41 18.08
C ALA A 218 -13.46 9.91 16.71
N THR A 219 -12.58 9.14 16.08
CA THR A 219 -12.05 9.43 14.74
C THR A 219 -12.46 8.32 13.77
N ASP A 220 -12.32 8.58 12.47
CA ASP A 220 -12.22 7.49 11.50
C ASP A 220 -10.78 6.98 11.39
N TRP A 221 -10.61 5.87 10.66
CA TRP A 221 -9.29 5.31 10.38
C TRP A 221 -8.40 6.33 9.68
N THR A 222 -7.23 6.56 10.26
CA THR A 222 -6.24 7.50 9.77
C THR A 222 -4.93 6.77 9.53
N TYR A 223 -4.36 6.94 8.34
CA TYR A 223 -3.04 6.40 8.03
C TYR A 223 -1.97 7.26 8.71
N ALA A 224 -1.29 6.71 9.71
CA ALA A 224 -0.24 7.38 10.44
C ALA A 224 1.10 6.74 10.09
N ASN A 225 1.96 7.47 9.37
CA ASN A 225 3.30 7.00 9.05
C ASN A 225 4.35 8.11 9.11
N ARG A 226 5.60 7.68 9.27
CA ARG A 226 6.76 8.56 9.16
C ARG A 226 7.86 7.83 8.43
N THR A 227 8.57 8.54 7.57
CA THR A 227 9.79 8.03 6.94
C THR A 227 11.01 8.63 7.60
N PHE A 228 12.09 7.85 7.66
CA PHE A 228 13.36 8.32 8.21
C PHE A 228 14.52 7.51 7.65
N VAL A 229 15.67 8.16 7.53
CA VAL A 229 16.93 7.47 7.25
C VAL A 229 17.48 6.93 8.56
N MET A 230 17.73 5.62 8.64
CA MET A 230 18.27 4.99 9.84
C MET A 230 19.62 5.65 10.22
N PRO A 231 19.77 6.25 11.40
CA PRO A 231 21.01 6.92 11.75
C PRO A 231 22.19 5.95 11.90
N PRO A 232 23.44 6.39 11.68
CA PRO A 232 24.63 5.61 11.99
C PRO A 232 24.63 5.12 13.45
N GLY A 233 25.05 3.88 13.69
CA GLY A 233 25.23 3.31 15.04
C GLY A 233 24.01 2.56 15.61
N PHE A 234 22.93 2.41 14.84
CA PHE A 234 21.75 1.62 15.21
C PHE A 234 21.60 0.40 14.27
N PRO A 235 22.08 -0.79 14.67
CA PRO A 235 21.98 -2.01 13.86
C PRO A 235 20.65 -2.75 14.04
N ASN A 236 19.87 -2.36 15.04
CA ASN A 236 18.59 -2.99 15.38
C ASN A 236 17.61 -1.95 15.96
N VAL A 237 16.32 -2.25 15.88
CA VAL A 237 15.24 -1.48 16.51
C VAL A 237 14.24 -2.36 17.24
N GLU A 238 13.57 -1.80 18.23
CA GLU A 238 12.34 -2.34 18.85
C GLU A 238 11.21 -1.38 18.52
N LEU A 239 10.00 -1.89 18.33
CA LEU A 239 8.85 -1.10 17.88
C LEU A 239 7.76 -1.10 18.96
N GLU A 240 7.17 0.06 19.24
CA GLU A 240 6.17 0.21 20.29
C GLU A 240 5.04 1.18 19.90
N HIS A 241 3.87 1.03 20.51
CA HIS A 241 2.84 2.08 20.53
C HIS A 241 2.73 2.67 21.94
N ARG A 242 3.07 3.95 22.05
CA ARG A 242 2.95 4.75 23.27
C ARG A 242 1.81 5.75 23.12
N TYR A 243 1.13 6.04 24.22
CA TYR A 243 0.21 7.17 24.31
C TYR A 243 0.46 7.98 25.57
N SER A 244 -0.01 9.23 25.56
CA SER A 244 -0.20 10.05 26.75
C SER A 244 -1.64 10.51 26.79
N ILE A 245 -2.14 10.76 28.00
CA ILE A 245 -3.50 11.14 28.31
C ILE A 245 -3.45 12.18 29.43
N ALA A 246 -4.23 13.25 29.29
CA ALA A 246 -4.14 14.41 30.19
C ALA A 246 -4.45 14.09 31.68
N ALA A 247 -5.29 13.08 31.91
CA ALA A 247 -5.66 12.54 33.22
C ALA A 247 -6.14 11.09 33.05
N PRO A 248 -6.30 10.29 34.13
CA PRO A 248 -6.89 8.96 34.02
C PRO A 248 -8.19 8.96 33.20
N GLY A 249 -8.21 8.20 32.11
CA GLY A 249 -9.31 8.21 31.14
C GLY A 249 -9.70 6.83 30.64
N SER A 250 -10.84 6.77 29.97
CA SER A 250 -11.44 5.54 29.43
C SER A 250 -11.87 5.74 27.98
N GLY A 251 -11.86 4.66 27.20
CA GLY A 251 -12.15 4.69 25.76
C GLY A 251 -11.45 3.54 25.04
N SER A 252 -11.54 3.51 23.71
CA SER A 252 -10.83 2.51 22.91
C SER A 252 -9.90 3.14 21.89
N ILE A 253 -8.79 2.45 21.66
CA ILE A 253 -7.82 2.72 20.61
C ILE A 253 -7.82 1.49 19.72
N CYS A 254 -8.03 1.67 18.42
CA CYS A 254 -7.91 0.60 17.44
C CYS A 254 -6.69 0.90 16.57
N ILE A 255 -5.83 -0.10 16.38
CA ILE A 255 -4.75 -0.03 15.40
C ILE A 255 -4.81 -1.25 14.49
N ASP A 256 -4.51 -1.02 13.22
CA ASP A 256 -4.57 -2.05 12.20
C ASP A 256 -3.42 -1.89 11.22
N ASN A 257 -3.01 -3.00 10.62
CA ASN A 257 -1.93 -3.11 9.66
C ASN A 257 -0.69 -2.31 10.09
N VAL A 258 -0.20 -2.56 11.30
CA VAL A 258 1.01 -1.91 11.82
C VAL A 258 2.20 -2.41 11.04
N PHE A 259 3.03 -1.53 10.49
CA PHE A 259 4.11 -1.92 9.59
C PHE A 259 5.40 -1.19 9.94
N PHE A 260 6.51 -1.92 9.88
CA PHE A 260 7.86 -1.35 9.75
C PHE A 260 8.53 -1.94 8.54
N ARG A 261 9.02 -1.09 7.64
CA ARG A 261 9.50 -1.53 6.35
C ARG A 261 10.65 -0.70 5.82
N ALA A 262 11.51 -1.35 5.05
CA ALA A 262 12.47 -0.64 4.24
C ALA A 262 11.80 -0.08 2.97
N LEU A 263 12.23 1.10 2.56
CA LEU A 263 11.90 1.69 1.27
C LEU A 263 13.12 1.61 0.35
N PRO A 264 12.92 1.47 -0.97
CA PRO A 264 13.96 1.77 -1.94
C PRO A 264 14.49 3.20 -1.72
N SER A 265 15.78 3.42 -1.97
CA SER A 265 16.35 4.77 -1.93
C SER A 265 15.53 5.70 -2.84
N PRO A 266 15.21 6.95 -2.46
CA PRO A 266 14.50 7.89 -3.33
C PRO A 266 15.16 8.14 -4.69
N ASP A 267 16.48 7.89 -4.77
CA ASP A 267 17.30 8.01 -5.98
C ASP A 267 17.51 6.68 -6.73
N ALA A 268 16.82 5.61 -6.31
CA ALA A 268 16.90 4.33 -7.00
C ALA A 268 16.36 4.41 -8.45
N THR A 269 16.98 3.67 -9.36
CA THR A 269 16.69 3.76 -10.80
C THR A 269 15.40 3.06 -11.23
N ASN A 270 14.78 2.28 -10.34
CA ASN A 270 13.51 1.59 -10.59
C ASN A 270 12.28 2.46 -10.28
N TRP A 271 12.46 3.66 -9.72
CA TRP A 271 11.38 4.64 -9.61
C TRP A 271 11.02 5.19 -10.99
N ILE A 272 9.71 5.28 -11.25
CA ILE A 272 9.14 6.08 -12.32
C ILE A 272 8.59 7.38 -11.73
N ASP A 273 8.91 8.51 -12.38
CA ASP A 273 8.32 9.80 -12.01
C ASP A 273 6.90 9.89 -12.58
N LEU A 274 5.91 9.90 -11.69
CA LEU A 274 4.52 10.23 -12.04
C LEU A 274 4.38 11.76 -12.11
N VAL A 275 4.94 12.44 -11.11
CA VAL A 275 5.10 13.89 -11.07
C VAL A 275 6.53 14.18 -10.62
N PRO A 276 7.40 14.79 -11.44
CA PRO A 276 8.72 15.19 -10.99
C PRO A 276 8.65 16.50 -10.18
N PHE A 277 9.69 16.78 -9.39
CA PHE A 277 9.93 18.14 -8.89
C PHE A 277 10.11 19.12 -10.05
N ALA A 278 9.94 20.41 -9.80
CA ALA A 278 9.92 21.44 -10.83
C ALA A 278 8.90 21.19 -11.95
N ALA A 279 7.83 20.46 -11.66
CA ALA A 279 6.72 20.28 -12.59
C ALA A 279 5.91 21.58 -12.75
N ALA A 280 5.16 21.67 -13.86
CA ALA A 280 4.17 22.71 -14.06
C ALA A 280 2.86 22.37 -13.32
N TRP A 281 2.29 23.34 -12.60
CA TRP A 281 1.04 23.21 -11.85
C TRP A 281 0.07 24.33 -12.22
N ARG A 282 -1.22 23.99 -12.26
CA ARG A 282 -2.28 24.99 -12.13
C ARG A 282 -2.36 25.37 -10.67
N TYR A 283 -2.43 26.66 -10.36
CA TYR A 283 -2.48 27.11 -8.97
C TYR A 283 -3.53 28.19 -8.74
N PHE A 284 -4.00 28.30 -7.50
CA PHE A 284 -4.95 29.31 -7.09
C PHE A 284 -4.62 29.80 -5.68
N VAL A 285 -4.83 31.09 -5.43
CA VAL A 285 -4.41 31.78 -4.19
C VAL A 285 -5.58 32.45 -3.46
N ALA A 286 -6.80 32.26 -3.98
CA ALA A 286 -8.05 32.62 -3.33
C ALA A 286 -8.84 31.35 -3.03
N ALA A 287 -9.97 31.46 -2.32
CA ALA A 287 -10.82 30.30 -2.05
C ALA A 287 -11.44 29.77 -3.36
N PRO A 288 -11.15 28.53 -3.80
CA PRO A 288 -11.75 27.95 -4.98
C PRO A 288 -13.14 27.36 -4.66
N PRO A 289 -13.92 26.93 -5.69
CA PRO A 289 -15.16 26.18 -5.48
C PRO A 289 -14.96 24.94 -4.62
N THR A 290 -15.98 24.48 -3.90
CA THR A 290 -15.87 23.34 -2.95
C THR A 290 -15.49 22.02 -3.62
N ASN A 291 -15.69 21.86 -4.93
CA ASN A 291 -15.33 20.68 -5.70
C ASN A 291 -13.98 20.80 -6.44
N TRP A 292 -13.16 21.80 -6.11
CA TRP A 292 -11.91 22.09 -6.81
C TRP A 292 -10.93 20.93 -6.86
N PHE A 293 -10.99 19.96 -5.94
CA PHE A 293 -10.10 18.80 -5.89
C PHE A 293 -10.57 17.63 -6.76
N ALA A 294 -11.81 17.65 -7.26
CA ALA A 294 -12.37 16.56 -8.07
C ALA A 294 -11.55 16.32 -9.35
N ALA A 295 -11.49 15.06 -9.80
CA ALA A 295 -10.77 14.69 -11.03
C ALA A 295 -11.33 15.41 -12.28
N SER A 296 -12.64 15.67 -12.31
CA SER A 296 -13.34 16.33 -13.43
C SER A 296 -13.35 17.86 -13.36
N PHE A 297 -12.76 18.47 -12.32
CA PHE A 297 -12.76 19.93 -12.19
C PHE A 297 -11.92 20.58 -13.29
N ASN A 298 -12.51 21.57 -13.99
CA ASN A 298 -11.84 22.33 -15.04
C ASN A 298 -11.08 23.53 -14.43
N ASP A 299 -9.76 23.39 -14.33
CA ASP A 299 -8.84 24.42 -13.83
C ASP A 299 -8.18 25.24 -14.94
N ALA A 300 -8.70 25.21 -16.18
CA ALA A 300 -8.07 25.91 -17.31
C ALA A 300 -7.94 27.44 -17.11
N SER A 301 -8.81 28.02 -16.27
CA SER A 301 -8.77 29.44 -15.89
C SER A 301 -7.75 29.76 -14.79
N TRP A 302 -7.21 28.75 -14.10
CA TRP A 302 -6.19 28.95 -13.07
C TRP A 302 -4.87 29.30 -13.74
N PRO A 303 -4.09 30.25 -13.18
CA PRO A 303 -2.75 30.51 -13.65
C PRO A 303 -1.88 29.24 -13.58
N MET A 304 -0.91 29.14 -14.47
CA MET A 304 0.06 28.06 -14.51
C MET A 304 1.41 28.58 -14.03
N GLY A 305 2.11 27.79 -13.22
CA GLY A 305 3.45 28.07 -12.74
C GLY A 305 4.29 26.80 -12.69
N VAL A 306 5.58 26.95 -12.45
CA VAL A 306 6.54 25.84 -12.32
C VAL A 306 7.05 25.78 -10.89
N GLY A 307 7.15 24.58 -10.33
CA GLY A 307 7.83 24.36 -9.05
C GLY A 307 9.29 24.83 -9.13
N LYS A 308 9.86 25.44 -8.09
CA LYS A 308 9.33 25.66 -6.75
C LYS A 308 8.48 26.93 -6.66
N PHE A 309 7.28 26.82 -6.10
CA PHE A 309 6.43 27.97 -5.79
C PHE A 309 6.82 28.57 -4.45
N GLY A 310 6.62 29.88 -4.26
CA GLY A 310 6.80 30.44 -2.94
C GLY A 310 6.61 31.95 -2.79
N ALA A 311 6.71 32.40 -1.54
CA ALA A 311 6.70 33.79 -1.11
C ALA A 311 7.63 33.96 0.11
N GLY A 312 7.95 35.20 0.47
CA GLY A 312 8.80 35.50 1.62
C GLY A 312 10.30 35.48 1.32
N SER A 313 11.10 35.43 2.37
CA SER A 313 12.57 35.59 2.33
C SER A 313 13.35 34.36 2.80
N GLY A 314 12.70 33.41 3.47
CA GLY A 314 13.31 32.17 3.97
C GLY A 314 13.47 31.04 2.94
N PRO A 315 12.51 30.82 2.01
CA PRO A 315 12.66 29.82 0.97
C PRO A 315 13.65 30.25 -0.11
N ALA A 316 14.59 29.38 -0.46
CA ALA A 316 15.52 29.60 -1.56
C ALA A 316 14.97 29.04 -2.88
N ASN A 317 15.47 29.59 -4.00
CA ASN A 317 15.24 29.10 -5.36
C ASN A 317 13.76 29.05 -5.77
N ILE A 318 12.97 30.04 -5.35
CA ILE A 318 11.58 30.21 -5.83
C ILE A 318 11.62 30.49 -7.34
N VAL A 319 10.89 29.66 -8.09
CA VAL A 319 10.72 29.79 -9.55
C VAL A 319 9.42 30.54 -9.84
N THR A 320 8.33 30.18 -9.16
CA THR A 320 7.04 30.87 -9.30
C THR A 320 6.68 31.61 -8.02
N ALA A 321 6.68 32.95 -8.09
CA ALA A 321 6.25 33.77 -6.97
C ALA A 321 4.74 33.67 -6.74
N LEU A 322 4.35 33.50 -5.48
CA LEU A 322 2.97 33.50 -5.01
C LEU A 322 2.61 34.85 -4.39
N ALA A 323 1.34 35.23 -4.47
CA ALA A 323 0.83 36.34 -3.68
C ALA A 323 0.95 35.99 -2.18
N PRO A 324 1.58 36.84 -1.35
CA PRO A 324 1.81 36.52 0.06
C PRO A 324 0.52 36.66 0.89
N GLN A 325 0.59 36.20 2.13
CA GLN A 325 -0.38 36.40 3.21
C GLN A 325 -1.76 35.85 2.85
N LYS A 326 -1.77 34.65 2.28
CA LYS A 326 -2.99 33.90 1.98
C LYS A 326 -3.19 32.80 3.02
N PRO A 327 -4.45 32.46 3.35
CA PRO A 327 -4.75 31.36 4.26
C PRO A 327 -4.42 29.99 3.70
N ALA A 328 -4.42 29.85 2.38
CA ALA A 328 -4.06 28.63 1.70
C ALA A 328 -3.65 28.88 0.25
N TYR A 329 -2.92 27.93 -0.29
CA TYR A 329 -2.52 27.85 -1.69
C TYR A 329 -2.98 26.51 -2.26
N TYR A 330 -3.59 26.54 -3.45
CA TYR A 330 -4.19 25.37 -4.08
C TYR A 330 -3.43 25.03 -5.35
N PHE A 331 -3.11 23.75 -5.54
CA PHE A 331 -2.33 23.26 -6.67
C PHE A 331 -3.03 22.06 -7.30
N ARG A 332 -3.04 22.00 -8.63
CA ARG A 332 -3.58 20.89 -9.41
C ARG A 332 -2.64 20.52 -10.54
N ARG A 333 -2.49 19.22 -10.76
CA ARG A 333 -1.73 18.67 -11.88
C ARG A 333 -2.31 17.33 -12.32
N THR A 334 -2.40 17.15 -13.63
CA THR A 334 -2.65 15.84 -14.24
C THR A 334 -1.34 15.12 -14.50
N PHE A 335 -1.34 13.79 -14.35
CA PHE A 335 -0.21 12.94 -14.68
C PHE A 335 -0.66 11.62 -15.31
N ILE A 336 0.27 10.91 -15.96
CA ILE A 336 0.01 9.61 -16.56
C ILE A 336 0.66 8.53 -15.71
N ALA A 337 -0.14 7.61 -15.19
CA ALA A 337 0.34 6.41 -14.52
C ALA A 337 0.51 5.26 -15.54
N PRO A 338 1.44 4.33 -15.29
CA PRO A 338 1.69 3.19 -16.17
C PRO A 338 0.45 2.30 -16.30
N SER A 339 0.37 1.55 -17.40
CA SER A 339 -0.65 0.52 -17.61
C SER A 339 -0.48 -0.71 -16.72
N VAL A 340 0.62 -0.75 -15.96
CA VAL A 340 1.00 -1.83 -15.07
C VAL A 340 0.79 -1.36 -13.62
N PRO A 341 0.12 -2.15 -12.77
CA PRO A 341 0.07 -1.98 -11.33
C PRO A 341 1.41 -1.59 -10.71
N CYS A 342 1.33 -0.59 -9.83
CA CYS A 342 2.43 -0.19 -8.97
C CYS A 342 2.39 -0.96 -7.64
N GLU A 343 3.53 -1.07 -6.99
CA GLU A 343 3.66 -1.68 -5.66
C GLU A 343 4.31 -0.76 -4.61
N GLU A 344 4.86 0.37 -5.04
CA GLU A 344 5.34 1.43 -4.17
C GLU A 344 4.79 2.77 -4.65
N LEU A 345 4.45 3.64 -3.71
CA LEU A 345 4.10 5.04 -3.99
C LEU A 345 4.82 5.94 -2.99
N LEU A 346 5.71 6.80 -3.48
CA LEU A 346 6.50 7.71 -2.68
C LEU A 346 6.17 9.15 -3.06
N LEU A 347 5.64 9.91 -2.11
CA LEU A 347 5.54 11.36 -2.25
C LEU A 347 6.77 11.99 -1.62
N SER A 348 7.41 12.92 -2.33
CA SER A 348 8.46 13.76 -1.77
C SER A 348 8.05 15.21 -1.92
N ALA A 349 8.22 16.03 -0.89
CA ALA A 349 7.79 17.41 -0.94
C ALA A 349 8.70 18.33 -0.14
N THR A 350 8.74 19.58 -0.59
CA THR A 350 9.39 20.70 0.10
C THR A 350 8.34 21.77 0.35
N CYS A 351 8.05 22.07 1.61
CA CYS A 351 7.13 23.17 1.92
C CYS A 351 7.53 23.93 3.18
N THR A 352 7.03 25.16 3.31
CA THR A 352 7.09 25.92 4.56
C THR A 352 5.70 26.12 5.15
N ASP A 353 5.70 26.77 6.32
CA ASP A 353 4.60 27.11 7.23
C ASP A 353 4.30 26.05 8.31
N GLY A 354 3.90 26.50 9.51
CA GLY A 354 4.09 25.80 10.79
C GLY A 354 2.91 25.92 11.76
N GLY A 355 1.72 25.48 11.34
CA GLY A 355 0.53 25.36 12.21
C GLY A 355 0.04 23.93 12.50
N GLY A 356 0.69 22.90 11.93
CA GLY A 356 0.21 21.52 11.92
C GLY A 356 -0.59 21.19 10.65
N LYS A 357 -0.38 19.99 10.09
CA LYS A 357 -0.97 19.48 8.83
C LYS A 357 -0.90 20.49 7.65
N SER A 358 0.31 20.93 7.29
CA SER A 358 0.54 21.93 6.25
C SER A 358 0.01 21.50 4.87
N LEU A 359 0.15 20.23 4.51
CA LEU A 359 -0.33 19.71 3.23
C LEU A 359 -1.53 18.76 3.40
N GLU A 360 -2.59 19.02 2.63
CA GLU A 360 -3.59 18.01 2.32
C GLU A 360 -3.51 17.64 0.84
N VAL A 361 -3.49 16.34 0.57
CA VAL A 361 -3.33 15.78 -0.76
C VAL A 361 -4.59 15.02 -1.16
N TYR A 362 -4.96 15.15 -2.42
CA TYR A 362 -6.09 14.48 -3.05
C TYR A 362 -5.60 13.75 -4.30
N LEU A 363 -5.93 12.48 -4.43
CA LEU A 363 -5.69 11.70 -5.65
C LEU A 363 -7.04 11.37 -6.29
N ASN A 364 -7.21 11.78 -7.55
CA ASN A 364 -8.44 11.58 -8.32
C ASN A 364 -9.71 12.03 -7.59
N GLY A 365 -9.62 13.12 -6.83
CA GLY A 365 -10.73 13.68 -6.06
C GLY A 365 -10.96 13.06 -4.67
N VAL A 366 -10.17 12.06 -4.28
CA VAL A 366 -10.24 11.43 -2.95
C VAL A 366 -9.15 12.01 -2.06
N LYS A 367 -9.53 12.57 -0.90
CA LYS A 367 -8.59 13.07 0.11
C LYS A 367 -7.81 11.91 0.72
N LEU A 368 -6.50 12.06 0.86
CA LEU A 368 -5.68 11.13 1.63
C LEU A 368 -5.90 11.41 3.12
N VAL A 369 -6.46 10.43 3.85
CA VAL A 369 -6.70 10.55 5.29
C VAL A 369 -5.44 10.11 6.03
N THR A 370 -4.59 11.08 6.37
CA THR A 370 -3.32 10.83 7.06
C THR A 370 -3.22 11.59 8.39
N SER A 371 -2.30 11.17 9.27
CA SER A 371 -1.96 11.94 10.48
C SER A 371 -1.39 13.32 10.17
N GLY A 372 -0.95 13.54 8.93
CA GLY A 372 -0.42 14.78 8.40
C GLY A 372 0.71 14.50 7.42
N ILE A 373 0.89 15.36 6.43
CA ILE A 373 2.09 15.39 5.58
C ILE A 373 2.93 16.57 6.06
N GLU A 374 3.78 16.32 7.05
CA GLU A 374 4.62 17.31 7.71
C GLU A 374 5.89 17.58 6.93
N THR A 375 5.81 18.50 5.98
CA THR A 375 6.91 18.88 5.08
C THR A 375 7.78 20.02 5.61
N VAL A 376 7.55 20.43 6.85
CA VAL A 376 8.16 21.62 7.45
C VAL A 376 9.57 21.33 7.93
N SER A 377 10.57 21.67 7.13
CA SER A 377 11.95 21.83 7.62
C SER A 377 12.81 22.66 6.68
N GLY A 378 13.88 23.26 7.24
CA GLY A 378 14.85 24.04 6.48
C GLY A 378 14.24 25.17 5.65
N GLN A 379 13.18 25.83 6.12
CA GLN A 379 12.42 26.84 5.36
C GLN A 379 11.97 26.32 3.98
N GLY A 380 11.49 25.07 3.93
CA GLY A 380 10.96 24.44 2.72
C GLY A 380 12.02 24.21 1.66
N ASN A 381 13.27 24.08 2.08
CA ASN A 381 14.40 23.70 1.23
C ASN A 381 14.80 22.24 1.43
N GLU A 382 14.40 21.61 2.53
CA GLU A 382 14.66 20.18 2.77
C GLU A 382 13.53 19.33 2.19
N VAL A 383 13.90 18.28 1.47
CA VAL A 383 12.95 17.29 0.94
C VAL A 383 12.56 16.33 2.05
N ARG A 384 11.25 16.19 2.26
CA ARG A 384 10.67 15.14 3.11
C ARG A 384 10.00 14.08 2.25
N TYR A 385 10.02 12.83 2.72
CA TYR A 385 9.50 11.67 2.02
C TYR A 385 8.30 11.09 2.78
N PHE A 386 7.31 10.59 2.06
CA PHE A 386 6.09 10.01 2.62
C PHE A 386 5.75 8.75 1.85
N ASP A 387 5.73 7.61 2.54
CA ASP A 387 5.25 6.35 1.97
C ASP A 387 3.72 6.41 1.88
N LEU A 388 3.20 6.52 0.66
CA LEU A 388 1.78 6.55 0.36
C LEU A 388 1.29 5.25 -0.29
N THR A 389 2.07 4.17 -0.21
CA THR A 389 1.76 2.88 -0.84
C THR A 389 0.34 2.38 -0.53
N PRO A 390 -0.23 2.55 0.68
CA PRO A 390 -1.61 2.14 0.95
C PRO A 390 -2.70 2.88 0.15
N PHE A 391 -2.36 4.01 -0.48
CA PHE A 391 -3.27 4.79 -1.33
C PHE A 391 -3.14 4.46 -2.83
N LEU A 392 -2.38 3.41 -3.19
CA LEU A 392 -2.18 3.01 -4.59
C LEU A 392 -3.48 2.70 -5.35
N ASP A 393 -4.55 2.28 -4.68
CA ASP A 393 -5.88 2.07 -5.31
C ASP A 393 -6.49 3.34 -5.89
N LEU A 394 -6.04 4.51 -5.42
CA LEU A 394 -6.49 5.78 -5.94
C LEU A 394 -5.80 6.14 -7.25
N VAL A 395 -4.69 5.47 -7.61
CA VAL A 395 -3.97 5.67 -8.87
C VAL A 395 -4.47 4.67 -9.90
N GLN A 396 -4.96 5.16 -11.03
CA GLN A 396 -5.52 4.37 -12.11
C GLN A 396 -4.57 4.33 -13.31
N PRO A 397 -4.52 3.26 -14.11
CA PRO A 397 -3.81 3.28 -15.39
C PRO A 397 -4.22 4.47 -16.27
N GLY A 398 -3.25 5.18 -16.85
CA GLY A 398 -3.52 6.34 -17.71
C GLY A 398 -3.65 7.65 -16.93
N THR A 399 -4.61 8.50 -17.29
CA THR A 399 -4.72 9.86 -16.76
C THR A 399 -5.23 9.89 -15.32
N ASN A 400 -4.47 10.57 -14.45
CA ASN A 400 -4.80 10.84 -13.06
C ASN A 400 -4.68 12.33 -12.76
N CYS A 401 -5.25 12.77 -11.64
CA CYS A 401 -5.10 14.10 -11.08
C CYS A 401 -4.61 14.04 -9.64
N ILE A 402 -3.57 14.82 -9.33
CA ILE A 402 -3.19 15.16 -7.96
C ILE A 402 -3.60 16.61 -7.69
N ALA A 403 -4.27 16.82 -6.57
CA ALA A 403 -4.66 18.12 -6.05
C ALA A 403 -4.06 18.28 -4.64
N VAL A 404 -3.60 19.48 -4.33
CA VAL A 404 -2.91 19.78 -3.07
C VAL A 404 -3.39 21.12 -2.54
N VAL A 405 -3.70 21.18 -1.25
CA VAL A 405 -3.84 22.45 -0.54
C VAL A 405 -2.70 22.55 0.48
N LEU A 406 -1.96 23.65 0.39
CA LEU A 406 -0.99 24.08 1.38
C LEU A 406 -1.69 25.11 2.26
N ASN A 407 -2.00 24.74 3.49
CA ASN A 407 -2.47 25.69 4.50
C ASN A 407 -1.31 26.63 4.86
N ASN A 408 -1.63 27.88 5.21
CA ASN A 408 -0.61 28.87 5.53
C ASN A 408 -0.98 29.71 6.75
N VAL A 409 0.00 29.89 7.64
CA VAL A 409 0.00 30.74 8.82
C VAL A 409 1.09 31.78 8.62
N TRP A 410 0.74 33.06 8.77
CA TRP A 410 1.64 34.18 8.55
C TRP A 410 1.46 35.25 9.63
N GLN A 411 2.39 36.20 9.68
CA GLN A 411 2.26 37.43 10.44
C GLN A 411 2.50 38.64 9.54
N PRO A 412 2.15 39.86 9.97
CA PRO A 412 2.45 41.06 9.19
C PRO A 412 3.93 41.21 8.81
N SER A 413 4.84 40.69 9.63
CA SER A 413 6.29 40.80 9.45
C SER A 413 6.96 39.58 8.79
N TRP A 414 6.24 38.47 8.56
CA TRP A 414 6.80 37.27 7.92
C TRP A 414 5.72 36.43 7.24
N ASP A 415 6.06 35.87 6.07
CA ASP A 415 5.23 34.96 5.30
C ASP A 415 6.13 34.14 4.36
N ASP A 416 6.76 33.12 4.92
CA ASP A 416 7.66 32.24 4.18
C ASP A 416 6.84 31.04 3.67
N VAL A 417 6.60 31.01 2.35
CA VAL A 417 5.82 29.97 1.66
C VAL A 417 6.70 29.27 0.63
N ALA A 418 6.67 27.95 0.61
CA ALA A 418 7.36 27.11 -0.34
C ALA A 418 6.44 25.95 -0.71
N PHE A 419 6.38 25.60 -1.98
CA PHE A 419 5.74 24.37 -2.43
C PHE A 419 6.47 23.82 -3.65
N ASP A 420 6.96 22.60 -3.52
CA ASP A 420 7.25 21.72 -4.63
C ASP A 420 7.00 20.28 -4.19
N LEU A 421 6.62 19.43 -5.13
CA LEU A 421 6.20 18.06 -4.86
C LEU A 421 6.57 17.16 -6.03
N SER A 422 7.12 16.00 -5.70
CA SER A 422 7.23 14.85 -6.60
C SER A 422 6.40 13.69 -6.09
N LEU A 423 5.91 12.89 -7.03
CA LEU A 423 5.23 11.63 -6.81
C LEU A 423 5.91 10.58 -7.69
N LYS A 424 6.45 9.55 -7.06
CA LYS A 424 7.13 8.43 -7.72
C LYS A 424 6.40 7.13 -7.43
N ALA A 425 6.48 6.20 -8.37
CA ALA A 425 6.00 4.84 -8.17
C ALA A 425 7.03 3.81 -8.60
N ILE A 426 6.92 2.59 -8.08
CA ILE A 426 7.60 1.43 -8.66
C ILE A 426 6.53 0.51 -9.23
N THR A 427 6.67 0.15 -10.50
CA THR A 427 5.84 -0.87 -11.12
C THR A 427 6.30 -2.25 -10.68
N TYR A 428 5.34 -3.16 -10.57
CA TYR A 428 5.67 -4.56 -10.31
C TYR A 428 5.49 -5.41 -11.56
N ALA A 429 6.43 -6.34 -11.76
CA ALA A 429 6.30 -7.46 -12.68
C ALA A 429 6.80 -8.75 -11.98
N PRO A 430 6.12 -9.89 -12.11
CA PRO A 430 4.99 -10.14 -12.99
C PRO A 430 3.67 -9.57 -12.46
N VAL A 431 3.02 -8.78 -13.29
CA VAL A 431 1.65 -8.37 -13.04
C VAL A 431 0.75 -9.60 -13.14
N GLY A 432 -0.33 -9.64 -12.36
CA GLY A 432 -1.33 -10.70 -12.46
C GLY A 432 -1.81 -11.00 -13.90
N PRO A 433 -2.48 -12.13 -14.10
CA PRO A 433 -2.92 -12.62 -15.40
C PRO A 433 -3.75 -11.57 -16.14
N ARG A 434 -3.32 -11.18 -17.35
CA ARG A 434 -4.00 -10.16 -18.17
C ARG A 434 -3.74 -10.30 -19.67
N ILE A 435 -4.63 -9.68 -20.44
CA ILE A 435 -4.41 -9.37 -21.86
C ILE A 435 -3.55 -8.11 -21.93
N THR A 436 -2.35 -8.22 -22.49
CA THR A 436 -1.35 -7.14 -22.57
C THR A 436 -1.42 -6.31 -23.83
N ALA A 437 -1.98 -6.87 -24.91
CA ALA A 437 -2.14 -6.19 -26.18
C ALA A 437 -3.33 -6.77 -26.96
N ILE A 438 -3.99 -5.91 -27.73
CA ILE A 438 -5.02 -6.29 -28.70
C ILE A 438 -4.65 -5.56 -29.98
N ASN A 439 -4.02 -6.28 -30.90
CA ASN A 439 -3.48 -5.70 -32.13
C ASN A 439 -4.18 -6.31 -33.34
N ARG A 440 -4.59 -5.44 -34.27
CA ARG A 440 -4.96 -5.85 -35.62
C ARG A 440 -3.76 -5.56 -36.51
N GLU A 441 -3.12 -6.58 -37.06
CA GLU A 441 -2.06 -6.33 -38.03
C GLU A 441 -2.66 -5.71 -39.30
N PRO A 442 -2.16 -4.56 -39.78
CA PRO A 442 -2.61 -4.00 -41.04
C PRO A 442 -2.21 -4.91 -42.21
N GLY A 443 -3.19 -5.44 -42.95
CA GLY A 443 -2.97 -6.16 -44.21
C GLY A 443 -2.96 -7.70 -44.13
N THR A 444 -3.08 -8.29 -42.94
CA THR A 444 -3.12 -9.76 -42.75
C THR A 444 -4.51 -10.18 -42.23
N GLY A 445 -5.47 -10.34 -43.14
CA GLY A 445 -6.78 -10.96 -42.84
C GLY A 445 -7.64 -10.24 -41.78
N PRO A 446 -8.78 -10.85 -41.39
CA PRO A 446 -9.68 -10.32 -40.35
C PRO A 446 -9.23 -10.76 -38.94
N GLU A 447 -7.93 -10.94 -38.66
CA GLU A 447 -7.46 -11.54 -37.41
C GLU A 447 -7.15 -10.50 -36.32
N ILE A 448 -7.36 -10.86 -35.04
CA ILE A 448 -6.87 -10.10 -33.88
C ILE A 448 -5.80 -10.91 -33.16
N ASN A 449 -4.65 -10.27 -32.95
CA ASN A 449 -3.56 -10.77 -32.13
C ASN A 449 -3.75 -10.32 -30.68
N LEU A 450 -3.84 -11.28 -29.77
CA LEU A 450 -3.94 -11.06 -28.33
C LEU A 450 -2.60 -11.37 -27.67
N GLY A 451 -1.98 -10.36 -27.08
CA GLY A 451 -0.84 -10.54 -26.18
C GLY A 451 -1.34 -10.93 -24.80
N LEU A 452 -0.75 -11.95 -24.20
CA LEU A 452 -1.12 -12.47 -22.88
C LEU A 452 0.09 -12.46 -21.95
N SER A 453 -0.13 -12.08 -20.70
CA SER A 453 0.82 -12.23 -19.61
C SER A 453 0.11 -12.98 -18.49
N VAL A 454 0.49 -14.24 -18.31
CA VAL A 454 -0.10 -15.18 -17.35
C VAL A 454 1.01 -15.91 -16.60
N PRO A 455 0.78 -16.40 -15.36
CA PRO A 455 1.79 -17.13 -14.61
C PRO A 455 2.38 -18.30 -15.39
N THR A 456 3.66 -18.61 -15.18
CA THR A 456 4.25 -19.84 -15.75
C THR A 456 3.59 -21.07 -15.12
N ASN A 457 3.53 -22.17 -15.87
CA ASN A 457 2.87 -23.43 -15.53
C ASN A 457 1.37 -23.31 -15.27
N SER A 458 0.69 -22.31 -15.85
CA SER A 458 -0.75 -22.12 -15.66
C SER A 458 -1.54 -22.30 -16.95
N ILE A 459 -2.81 -22.69 -16.79
CA ILE A 459 -3.75 -22.98 -17.87
C ILE A 459 -4.89 -21.97 -17.81
N TRP A 460 -5.09 -21.24 -18.91
CA TRP A 460 -6.06 -20.16 -19.02
C TRP A 460 -6.94 -20.33 -20.24
N ARG A 461 -8.20 -19.99 -20.10
CA ARG A 461 -9.17 -19.93 -21.19
C ARG A 461 -9.38 -18.48 -21.61
N ILE A 462 -9.33 -18.24 -22.91
CA ILE A 462 -9.65 -16.95 -23.49
C ILE A 462 -11.02 -17.07 -24.11
N GLU A 463 -11.89 -16.14 -23.75
CA GLU A 463 -13.21 -16.03 -24.35
C GLU A 463 -13.37 -14.64 -24.92
N SER A 464 -14.15 -14.52 -25.98
CA SER A 464 -14.55 -13.23 -26.53
C SER A 464 -16.06 -13.05 -26.43
N ALA A 465 -16.58 -11.88 -26.75
CA ALA A 465 -18.01 -11.61 -26.93
C ALA A 465 -18.18 -10.36 -27.77
N ASP A 466 -19.24 -10.26 -28.56
CA ASP A 466 -19.51 -9.04 -29.35
C ASP A 466 -20.34 -8.02 -28.55
N THR A 467 -20.80 -8.40 -27.34
CA THR A 467 -21.42 -7.54 -26.33
C THR A 467 -20.90 -7.92 -24.94
N LEU A 468 -20.93 -7.00 -23.97
CA LEU A 468 -20.51 -7.30 -22.59
C LEU A 468 -21.52 -8.18 -21.82
N SER A 469 -22.79 -8.21 -22.24
CA SER A 469 -23.89 -8.77 -21.46
C SER A 469 -24.10 -10.28 -21.62
N SER A 470 -23.69 -10.88 -22.74
CA SER A 470 -23.93 -12.30 -23.01
C SER A 470 -23.15 -12.80 -24.24
N GLY A 471 -23.11 -14.12 -24.43
CA GLY A 471 -22.54 -14.72 -25.64
C GLY A 471 -21.02 -14.88 -25.60
N TRP A 472 -20.46 -15.09 -24.41
CA TRP A 472 -19.05 -15.44 -24.28
C TRP A 472 -18.78 -16.81 -24.90
N GLN A 473 -17.84 -16.88 -25.83
CA GLN A 473 -17.44 -18.14 -26.48
C GLN A 473 -15.93 -18.27 -26.43
N LEU A 474 -15.49 -19.53 -26.34
CA LEU A 474 -14.09 -19.90 -26.36
C LEU A 474 -13.40 -19.37 -27.62
N VAL A 475 -12.27 -18.71 -27.43
CA VAL A 475 -11.29 -18.42 -28.48
C VAL A 475 -10.27 -19.55 -28.50
N ASP A 476 -9.62 -19.80 -27.37
CA ASP A 476 -8.65 -20.89 -27.18
C ASP A 476 -8.33 -21.13 -25.69
N VAL A 477 -7.62 -22.22 -25.42
CA VAL A 477 -7.02 -22.55 -24.11
C VAL A 477 -5.50 -22.45 -24.21
N VAL A 478 -4.89 -21.65 -23.35
CA VAL A 478 -3.46 -21.37 -23.32
C VAL A 478 -2.83 -22.05 -22.10
N THR A 479 -1.90 -22.95 -22.36
CA THR A 479 -0.97 -23.46 -21.34
C THR A 479 0.33 -22.68 -21.43
N ASN A 480 0.64 -21.85 -20.44
CA ASN A 480 1.89 -21.10 -20.42
C ASN A 480 3.01 -21.89 -19.73
N ASN A 481 3.98 -22.37 -20.50
CA ASN A 481 5.16 -23.08 -19.99
C ASN A 481 6.43 -22.22 -19.95
N SER A 482 6.35 -20.90 -20.20
CA SER A 482 7.50 -20.00 -20.20
C SER A 482 7.26 -18.71 -19.43
N THR A 483 8.31 -17.90 -19.25
CA THR A 483 8.26 -16.62 -18.52
C THR A 483 7.97 -15.41 -19.42
N GLY A 484 7.63 -15.62 -20.69
CA GLY A 484 7.37 -14.57 -21.67
C GLY A 484 5.90 -14.28 -21.95
N ALA A 485 5.65 -13.22 -22.72
CA ALA A 485 4.32 -12.98 -23.28
C ALA A 485 3.95 -14.11 -24.25
N THR A 486 2.76 -14.68 -24.08
CA THR A 486 2.19 -15.66 -25.02
C THR A 486 1.24 -14.92 -25.97
N TRP A 487 1.28 -15.25 -27.25
CA TRP A 487 0.40 -14.63 -28.24
C TRP A 487 -0.62 -15.62 -28.77
N LEU A 488 -1.86 -15.17 -28.90
CA LEU A 488 -2.98 -15.93 -29.45
C LEU A 488 -3.56 -15.19 -30.66
N ARG A 489 -4.07 -15.95 -31.63
CA ARG A 489 -4.86 -15.43 -32.75
C ARG A 489 -6.34 -15.74 -32.57
N ASP A 490 -7.17 -14.70 -32.64
CA ASP A 490 -8.60 -14.81 -32.86
C ASP A 490 -8.88 -14.61 -34.37
N SER A 491 -9.16 -15.71 -35.06
CA SER A 491 -9.54 -15.72 -36.48
C SER A 491 -11.06 -15.69 -36.71
N GLY A 492 -11.86 -15.57 -35.65
CA GLY A 492 -13.30 -15.86 -35.69
C GLY A 492 -13.62 -17.36 -35.57
N GLN A 493 -12.67 -18.16 -35.09
CA GLN A 493 -12.88 -19.59 -34.82
C GLN A 493 -14.04 -19.84 -33.85
N ASN A 494 -14.56 -21.08 -33.85
CA ASN A 494 -15.70 -21.51 -33.03
C ASN A 494 -17.04 -20.83 -33.40
N GLY A 495 -17.22 -20.51 -34.69
CA GLY A 495 -18.51 -20.10 -35.25
C GLY A 495 -18.81 -18.62 -35.14
N ARG A 496 -17.79 -17.76 -35.07
CA ARG A 496 -17.98 -16.31 -35.00
C ARG A 496 -18.08 -15.65 -36.36
N LEU A 497 -18.78 -14.52 -36.38
CA LEU A 497 -18.69 -13.60 -37.50
C LEU A 497 -17.23 -13.11 -37.64
N PRO A 498 -16.69 -13.12 -38.87
CA PRO A 498 -15.40 -12.53 -39.18
C PRO A 498 -15.36 -11.05 -38.74
N LEU A 499 -14.20 -10.59 -38.27
CA LEU A 499 -14.06 -9.26 -37.63
C LEU A 499 -14.30 -8.06 -38.55
N ASN A 500 -14.37 -8.27 -39.87
CA ASN A 500 -14.80 -7.25 -40.84
C ASN A 500 -16.32 -7.00 -40.81
N GLU A 501 -17.09 -7.79 -40.08
CA GLU A 501 -18.57 -7.71 -40.02
C GLU A 501 -19.09 -7.17 -38.67
N ILE A 502 -18.22 -6.82 -37.71
CA ILE A 502 -18.61 -6.30 -36.39
C ILE A 502 -17.84 -5.03 -36.00
N SER A 503 -18.49 -4.13 -35.26
CA SER A 503 -17.90 -2.84 -34.85
C SER A 503 -17.05 -2.92 -33.59
N MET A 504 -17.27 -3.92 -32.72
CA MET A 504 -16.57 -4.09 -31.44
C MET A 504 -16.50 -5.57 -31.05
N ARG A 505 -15.41 -5.98 -30.40
CA ARG A 505 -15.25 -7.29 -29.76
C ARG A 505 -14.57 -7.11 -28.40
N PHE A 506 -15.11 -7.80 -27.40
CA PHE A 506 -14.61 -7.86 -26.03
C PHE A 506 -13.89 -9.19 -25.82
N TYR A 507 -12.87 -9.18 -24.96
CA TYR A 507 -12.11 -10.36 -24.58
C TYR A 507 -12.04 -10.46 -23.06
N ARG A 508 -12.08 -11.68 -22.55
CA ARG A 508 -11.78 -11.98 -21.14
C ARG A 508 -10.85 -13.17 -21.05
N LEU A 509 -9.97 -13.10 -20.06
CA LEU A 509 -9.04 -14.14 -19.68
C LEU A 509 -9.54 -14.72 -18.36
N ILE A 510 -9.81 -16.02 -18.32
CA ILE A 510 -10.33 -16.71 -17.14
C ILE A 510 -9.55 -18.01 -16.91
N PRO A 511 -9.45 -18.49 -15.67
CA PRO A 511 -8.81 -19.78 -15.41
C PRO A 511 -9.58 -20.91 -16.10
N ASP A 512 -8.86 -21.92 -16.59
CA ASP A 512 -9.48 -23.14 -17.11
C ASP A 512 -9.68 -24.12 -15.95
N TYR A 513 -10.93 -24.44 -15.62
CA TYR A 513 -11.29 -25.25 -14.45
C TYR A 513 -11.53 -26.71 -14.77
#